data_AF-A0A950S559-F1
#
_entry.id   AF-A0A950S559-F1
#
_cell.length_a   1.000
_cell.length_b   1.000
_cell.length_c   1.000
_cell.angle_alpha   90.00
_cell.angle_beta   90.00
_cell.angle_gamma   90.00
#
_symmetry.space_group_name_H-M   'P 1'
#
loop_
_entity.id
_entity.type
_entity.pdbx_description
1 polymer ?
#
loop_
_entity_poly.entity_id
_entity_poly.type
_entity_poly.pdbx_seq_one_letter_code
_entity_poly.pdbx_strand_id
1 'polypeptide(L)'
;MNTENGVATFFAENRYAAMYPHILAVPQPTLHVMKRLRAAGIRVRVEPSDQRPLCFTFQRGIGDWLADPAIVLLASIPVNIVSNIVFSWWQERKRRDREFPSATVAFVVEEDGDTRYYSLDGEPMSRQETHEISQRAQRSAKVFYRSINTPAPDPRRRYPIQRDHSGTIVGWAAGLRHSEKSLDLVDVFVSDPIAEADIASGKLAGVSVGAIAQRSTCSICLSNYVACDHIAGDDYSNGRCVVRIERALPAEFSFVQDPINPETKILR
;
A
#
# COMPACT_ATOMS: atom_id res chain seq x y z
N MET A 1 14.64 6.25 32.56
CA MET A 1 15.39 6.80 31.42
C MET A 1 14.47 7.78 30.71
N ASN A 2 14.73 9.08 30.86
CA ASN A 2 14.08 10.11 30.05
C ASN A 2 14.74 10.09 28.67
N THR A 3 14.17 9.35 27.73
CA THR A 3 14.46 9.57 26.32
C THR A 3 13.80 10.89 25.94
N GLU A 4 14.59 11.90 25.58
CA GLU A 4 14.09 12.93 24.68
C GLU A 4 13.45 12.19 23.51
N ASN A 5 12.12 12.27 23.39
CA ASN A 5 11.35 11.38 22.53
C ASN A 5 11.68 11.67 21.06
N GLY A 6 12.65 10.94 20.53
CA GLY A 6 13.02 11.02 19.13
C GLY A 6 11.83 10.75 18.22
N VAL A 7 11.91 11.27 17.00
CA VAL A 7 10.78 11.33 16.06
C VAL A 7 11.11 10.55 14.80
N ALA A 8 10.21 9.63 14.43
CA ALA A 8 10.19 9.00 13.12
C ALA A 8 9.22 9.78 12.21
N THR A 9 9.76 10.40 11.17
CA THR A 9 8.98 11.16 10.18
C THR A 9 8.82 10.33 8.92
N PHE A 10 7.58 10.16 8.49
CA PHE A 10 7.21 9.52 7.24
C PHE A 10 6.72 10.57 6.24
N PHE A 11 6.89 10.33 4.96
CA PHE A 11 6.34 11.18 3.92
C PHE A 11 5.05 10.57 3.38
N ALA A 12 4.05 11.41 3.16
CA ALA A 12 2.83 11.00 2.50
C ALA A 12 3.14 10.69 1.03
N GLU A 13 2.78 9.47 0.62
CA GLU A 13 3.03 8.92 -0.70
C GLU A 13 1.71 8.46 -1.29
N ASN A 14 0.98 9.41 -1.88
CA ASN A 14 -0.25 9.10 -2.59
C ASN A 14 0.06 8.69 -4.03
N ARG A 15 0.28 7.39 -4.25
CA ARG A 15 0.47 6.83 -5.62
C ARG A 15 -0.68 7.15 -6.58
N TYR A 16 -1.86 7.45 -6.04
CA TYR A 16 -3.07 7.79 -6.80
C TYR A 16 -3.32 9.30 -6.87
N ALA A 17 -2.31 10.14 -6.59
CA ALA A 17 -2.43 11.60 -6.60
C ALA A 17 -2.91 12.17 -7.95
N ALA A 18 -2.68 11.45 -9.05
CA ALA A 18 -3.15 11.85 -10.37
C ALA A 18 -4.71 11.87 -10.47
N MET A 19 -5.39 11.01 -9.71
CA MET A 19 -6.86 11.04 -9.57
C MET A 19 -7.32 11.81 -8.33
N TYR A 20 -6.54 11.73 -7.24
CA TYR A 20 -6.92 12.22 -5.92
C TYR A 20 -5.85 13.13 -5.31
N PRO A 21 -5.52 14.28 -5.94
CA PRO A 21 -4.37 15.11 -5.55
C PRO A 21 -4.49 15.73 -4.15
N HIS A 22 -5.73 15.88 -3.67
CA HIS A 22 -6.01 16.51 -2.39
C HIS A 22 -5.90 15.56 -1.18
N ILE A 23 -5.68 14.26 -1.41
CA ILE A 23 -5.65 13.28 -0.33
C ILE A 23 -4.24 13.06 0.19
N LEU A 24 -4.09 13.19 1.51
CA LEU A 24 -2.92 12.77 2.26
C LEU A 24 -3.01 11.26 2.53
N ALA A 25 -2.13 10.46 1.94
CA ALA A 25 -2.15 9.01 2.10
C ALA A 25 -0.74 8.43 2.20
N VAL A 26 -0.63 7.28 2.88
CA VAL A 26 0.56 6.42 2.88
C VAL A 26 0.18 5.00 2.44
N PRO A 27 1.11 4.19 1.93
CA PRO A 27 0.89 2.76 1.74
C PRO A 27 0.48 2.05 3.04
N GLN A 28 -0.41 1.07 2.97
CA GLN A 28 -0.77 0.25 4.13
C GLN A 28 0.45 -0.38 4.85
N PRO A 29 1.47 -0.91 4.16
CA PRO A 29 2.71 -1.36 4.81
C PRO A 29 3.37 -0.26 5.64
N THR A 30 3.48 0.96 5.09
CA THR A 30 4.02 2.14 5.77
C THR A 30 3.21 2.47 7.02
N LEU A 31 1.87 2.44 6.93
CA LEU A 31 0.99 2.60 8.09
C LEU A 31 1.25 1.53 9.18
N HIS A 32 1.54 0.29 8.79
CA HIS A 32 1.86 -0.77 9.77
C HIS A 32 3.19 -0.50 10.49
N VAL A 33 4.23 -0.03 9.77
CA VAL A 33 5.50 0.39 10.39
C VAL A 33 5.24 1.55 11.36
N MET A 34 4.48 2.56 10.95
CA MET A 34 4.10 3.69 11.82
C MET A 34 3.43 3.22 13.12
N LYS A 35 2.42 2.35 13.01
CA LYS A 35 1.72 1.76 14.17
C LYS A 35 2.67 1.01 15.09
N ARG A 36 3.62 0.25 14.52
CA ARG A 36 4.60 -0.52 15.28
C ARG A 36 5.53 0.40 16.08
N LEU A 37 5.98 1.50 15.48
CA LEU A 37 6.82 2.49 16.16
C LEU A 37 6.03 3.22 17.28
N ARG A 38 4.78 3.62 17.03
CA ARG A 38 3.92 4.22 18.05
C ARG A 38 3.69 3.29 19.24
N ALA A 39 3.40 2.01 18.98
CA ALA A 39 3.23 0.99 20.02
C ALA A 39 4.50 0.82 20.89
N ALA A 40 5.68 1.08 20.33
CA ALA A 40 6.96 1.05 21.05
C ALA A 40 7.28 2.39 21.76
N GLY A 41 6.37 3.36 21.76
CA GLY A 41 6.56 4.67 22.40
C GLY A 41 7.31 5.69 21.56
N ILE A 42 7.64 5.39 20.30
CA ILE A 42 8.32 6.31 19.39
C ILE A 42 7.30 7.31 18.83
N ARG A 43 7.64 8.61 18.84
CA ARG A 43 6.80 9.63 18.24
C ARG A 43 6.84 9.49 16.72
N VAL A 44 5.67 9.38 16.10
CA VAL A 44 5.53 9.28 14.64
C VAL A 44 4.88 10.55 14.09
N ARG A 45 5.45 11.09 13.01
CA ARG A 45 4.92 12.24 12.25
C ARG A 45 4.77 11.85 10.77
N VAL A 46 3.81 12.47 10.09
CA VAL A 46 3.67 12.39 8.63
C VAL A 46 3.76 13.78 8.04
N GLU A 47 4.56 13.94 6.98
CA GLU A 47 4.69 15.18 6.21
C GLU A 47 4.02 15.05 4.83
N PRO A 48 3.40 16.11 4.30
CA PRO A 48 3.24 17.43 4.91
C PRO A 48 2.24 17.42 6.07
N SER A 49 2.57 18.11 7.16
CA SER A 49 1.67 18.35 8.28
C SER A 49 0.72 19.52 8.00
N ASP A 50 -0.32 19.29 7.18
CA ASP A 50 -1.26 20.33 6.74
C ASP A 50 -2.71 20.12 7.20
N GLN A 51 -2.89 19.49 8.38
CA GLN A 51 -4.17 19.20 9.06
C GLN A 51 -5.12 18.24 8.31
N ARG A 52 -4.79 17.82 7.08
CA ARG A 52 -5.59 16.83 6.36
C ARG A 52 -5.57 15.48 7.11
N PRO A 53 -6.70 14.76 7.18
CA PRO A 53 -6.73 13.45 7.80
C PRO A 53 -5.89 12.46 6.97
N LEU A 54 -5.02 11.73 7.65
CA LEU A 54 -4.22 10.69 7.01
C LEU A 54 -5.11 9.52 6.58
N CYS A 55 -5.03 9.19 5.30
CA CYS A 55 -5.62 8.00 4.69
C CYS A 55 -4.54 6.94 4.45
N PHE A 56 -4.92 5.74 4.00
CA PHE A 56 -3.96 4.77 3.50
C PHE A 56 -4.41 4.13 2.18
N THR A 57 -3.45 3.83 1.31
CA THR A 57 -3.69 3.06 0.09
C THR A 57 -3.65 1.57 0.41
N PHE A 58 -4.54 0.81 -0.21
CA PHE A 58 -4.57 -0.65 -0.10
C PHE A 58 -4.96 -1.25 -1.45
N GLN A 59 -4.53 -2.48 -1.70
CA GLN A 59 -4.89 -3.27 -2.88
C GLN A 59 -5.54 -4.57 -2.41
N ARG A 60 -6.60 -5.00 -3.10
CA ARG A 60 -7.38 -6.21 -2.80
C ARG A 60 -7.08 -7.30 -3.83
N GLY A 61 -6.06 -8.14 -3.65
CA GLY A 61 -5.69 -9.23 -4.58
C GLY A 61 -4.17 -9.34 -4.71
N ILE A 62 -3.63 -10.56 -4.55
CA ILE A 62 -2.22 -11.00 -4.44
C ILE A 62 -1.26 -10.11 -3.61
N GLY A 63 -0.80 -10.68 -2.49
CA GLY A 63 0.59 -11.03 -2.12
C GLY A 63 1.80 -10.17 -2.47
N ASP A 64 1.84 -9.51 -3.63
CA ASP A 64 2.93 -8.62 -4.03
C ASP A 64 2.58 -7.21 -3.55
N TRP A 65 2.38 -7.11 -2.25
CA TRP A 65 2.47 -5.82 -1.57
C TRP A 65 3.82 -5.19 -1.97
N LEU A 66 3.83 -3.87 -2.18
CA LEU A 66 5.00 -3.02 -2.47
C LEU A 66 5.50 -2.98 -3.91
N ALA A 67 4.89 -2.08 -4.67
CA ALA A 67 5.66 -1.28 -5.62
C ALA A 67 6.44 -0.13 -4.94
N ASP A 68 6.03 0.28 -3.72
CA ASP A 68 6.44 1.54 -3.12
C ASP A 68 7.22 1.32 -1.80
N PRO A 69 8.50 1.68 -1.71
CA PRO A 69 9.30 1.58 -0.49
C PRO A 69 8.78 2.51 0.62
N ALA A 70 9.02 2.16 1.88
CA ALA A 70 8.74 3.06 3.00
C ALA A 70 10.02 3.80 3.40
N ILE A 71 10.04 5.12 3.22
CA ILE A 71 11.17 5.97 3.63
C ILE A 71 10.84 6.63 4.97
N VAL A 72 11.73 6.48 5.94
CA VAL A 72 11.51 6.95 7.32
C VAL A 72 12.71 7.78 7.78
N LEU A 73 12.51 9.07 8.01
CA LEU A 73 13.51 9.95 8.59
C LEU A 73 13.51 9.83 10.12
N LEU A 74 14.65 9.48 10.70
CA LEU A 74 14.84 9.34 12.14
C LEU A 74 15.57 10.56 12.69
N ALA A 75 14.95 11.26 13.63
CA ALA A 75 15.54 12.38 14.34
C ALA A 75 15.68 12.05 15.83
N SER A 76 16.91 12.07 16.34
CA SER A 76 17.21 11.74 17.75
C SER A 76 16.75 10.34 18.17
N ILE A 77 16.73 9.37 17.24
CA ILE A 77 16.50 7.95 17.53
C ILE A 77 17.66 7.13 16.94
N PRO A 78 18.38 6.35 17.74
CA PRO A 78 19.35 5.39 17.23
C PRO A 78 18.71 4.40 16.24
N VAL A 79 19.30 4.25 15.05
CA VAL A 79 18.76 3.41 13.98
C VAL A 79 18.58 1.96 14.42
N ASN A 80 19.47 1.44 15.25
CA ASN A 80 19.41 0.09 15.79
C ASN A 80 18.18 -0.17 16.67
N ILE A 81 17.64 0.85 17.36
CA ILE A 81 16.41 0.70 18.13
C ILE A 81 15.23 0.51 17.18
N VAL A 82 15.15 1.36 16.15
CA VAL A 82 14.07 1.32 15.16
C VAL A 82 14.15 0.05 14.33
N SER A 83 15.33 -0.30 13.80
CA SER A 83 15.53 -1.50 12.99
C SER A 83 15.15 -2.75 13.79
N ASN A 84 15.57 -2.88 15.05
CA ASN A 84 15.18 -4.03 15.87
C ASN A 84 13.66 -4.14 16.07
N ILE A 85 12.95 -3.03 16.28
CA ILE A 85 11.49 -3.03 16.44
C ILE A 85 10.78 -3.49 15.17
N VAL A 86 11.20 -2.97 14.01
CA VAL A 86 10.54 -3.27 12.73
C VAL A 86 10.97 -4.64 12.21
N PHE A 87 12.26 -5.00 12.31
CA PHE A 87 12.80 -6.29 11.89
C PHE A 87 12.26 -7.44 12.73
N SER A 88 12.16 -7.30 14.06
CA SER A 88 11.56 -8.35 14.91
C SER A 88 10.10 -8.61 14.54
N TRP A 89 9.33 -7.55 14.33
CA TRP A 89 7.96 -7.64 13.83
C TRP A 89 7.91 -8.34 12.47
N TRP A 90 8.78 -7.95 11.53
CA TRP A 90 8.88 -8.56 10.21
C TRP A 90 9.20 -10.06 10.28
N GLN A 91 10.16 -10.46 11.11
CA GLN A 91 10.55 -11.86 11.30
C GLN A 91 9.42 -12.71 11.90
N GLU A 92 8.74 -12.21 12.93
CA GLU A 92 7.58 -12.89 13.53
C GLU A 92 6.52 -13.17 12.48
N ARG A 93 6.29 -12.17 11.64
CA ARG A 93 5.33 -12.21 10.56
C ARG A 93 5.73 -13.23 9.49
N LYS A 94 6.98 -13.20 9.02
CA LYS A 94 7.55 -14.18 8.08
C LYS A 94 7.40 -15.63 8.57
N ARG A 95 7.62 -15.88 9.87
CA ARG A 95 7.47 -17.24 10.46
C ARG A 95 6.05 -17.79 10.42
N ARG A 96 5.03 -16.92 10.33
CA ARG A 96 3.61 -17.33 10.35
C ARG A 96 3.05 -17.63 8.96
N ASP A 97 3.92 -17.73 7.94
CA ASP A 97 3.57 -17.91 6.52
C ASP A 97 2.48 -16.94 6.05
N ARG A 98 2.44 -15.75 6.65
CA ARG A 98 1.57 -14.68 6.17
C ARG A 98 2.29 -14.09 4.96
N GLU A 99 1.59 -13.88 3.85
CA GLU A 99 2.19 -13.23 2.66
C GLU A 99 2.91 -11.95 3.09
N PHE A 100 4.24 -11.92 2.92
CA PHE A 100 5.04 -10.73 3.14
C PHE A 100 5.53 -10.18 1.84
N PRO A 101 5.31 -8.89 1.64
CA PRO A 101 6.06 -8.22 0.62
C PRO A 101 7.51 -8.02 1.00
N SER A 102 8.30 -7.79 -0.03
CA SER A 102 9.65 -7.24 0.00
C SER A 102 9.66 -5.79 0.54
N ALA A 103 9.24 -5.61 1.80
CA ALA A 103 9.26 -4.37 2.59
C ALA A 103 10.61 -3.70 2.51
N THR A 104 10.76 -2.88 1.47
CA THR A 104 11.94 -2.06 1.30
C THR A 104 11.72 -0.84 2.16
N VAL A 105 12.08 -0.98 3.44
CA VAL A 105 12.09 0.11 4.41
C VAL A 105 13.51 0.68 4.41
N ALA A 106 13.60 1.98 4.16
CA ALA A 106 14.85 2.72 4.28
C ALA A 106 14.74 3.70 5.44
N PHE A 107 15.58 3.54 6.46
CA PHE A 107 15.77 4.51 7.52
C PHE A 107 16.79 5.54 7.07
N VAL A 108 16.42 6.81 7.17
CA VAL A 108 17.25 7.95 6.83
C VAL A 108 17.64 8.64 8.12
N VAL A 109 18.93 8.87 8.33
CA VAL A 109 19.45 9.62 9.49
C VAL A 109 20.29 10.76 8.94
N GLU A 110 20.07 11.96 9.46
CA GLU A 110 20.96 13.10 9.22
C GLU A 110 21.93 13.20 10.39
N GLU A 111 23.20 12.91 10.16
CA GLU A 111 24.28 12.99 11.16
C GLU A 111 25.40 13.87 10.60
N ASP A 112 25.83 14.89 11.36
CA ASP A 112 26.97 15.76 11.00
C ASP A 112 26.92 16.39 9.60
N GLY A 113 25.71 16.64 9.07
CA GLY A 113 25.49 17.20 7.74
C GLY A 113 25.50 16.18 6.60
N ASP A 114 25.72 14.90 6.91
CA ASP A 114 25.63 13.79 5.96
C ASP A 114 24.32 13.01 6.14
N THR A 115 23.66 12.72 5.03
CA THR A 115 22.49 11.83 5.00
C THR A 115 22.96 10.38 4.86
N ARG A 116 22.65 9.55 5.85
CA ARG A 116 22.92 8.10 5.84
C ARG A 116 21.62 7.32 5.68
N TYR A 117 21.71 6.20 4.98
CA TYR A 117 20.58 5.32 4.71
C TYR A 117 20.87 3.94 5.27
N TYR A 118 19.86 3.34 5.89
CA TYR A 118 19.93 2.01 6.47
C TYR A 118 18.74 1.18 6.04
N SER A 119 18.95 -0.11 5.83
CA SER A 119 17.91 -1.07 5.50
C SER A 119 17.06 -1.42 6.72
N LEU A 120 16.04 -2.26 6.50
CA LEU A 120 15.11 -2.74 7.53
C LEU A 120 15.81 -3.38 8.75
N ASP A 121 16.89 -4.11 8.52
CA ASP A 121 17.72 -4.75 9.55
C ASP A 121 18.76 -3.80 10.17
N GLY A 122 18.88 -2.57 9.66
CA GLY A 122 19.77 -1.54 10.18
C GLY A 122 21.17 -1.55 9.56
N GLU A 123 21.37 -2.31 8.48
CA GLU A 123 22.63 -2.31 7.74
C GLU A 123 22.77 -1.05 6.87
N PRO A 124 23.96 -0.44 6.75
CA PRO A 124 24.17 0.70 5.88
C PRO A 124 23.87 0.34 4.42
N MET A 125 23.17 1.23 3.72
CA MET A 125 22.84 1.06 2.30
C MET A 125 23.81 1.83 1.41
N SER A 126 24.15 1.24 0.28
CA SER A 126 24.93 1.91 -0.76
C SER A 126 24.11 3.01 -1.47
N ARG A 127 24.82 3.92 -2.14
CA ARG A 127 24.20 4.92 -3.03
C ARG A 127 23.40 4.28 -4.16
N GLN A 128 23.81 3.10 -4.64
CA GLN A 128 23.08 2.40 -5.69
C GLN A 128 21.74 1.87 -5.17
N GLU A 129 21.74 1.19 -4.02
CA GLU A 129 20.51 0.62 -3.44
C GLU A 129 19.48 1.71 -3.11
N THR A 130 19.94 2.82 -2.51
CA THR A 130 19.08 3.98 -2.19
C THR A 130 18.51 4.64 -3.45
N HIS A 131 19.29 4.70 -4.53
CA HIS A 131 18.83 5.18 -5.81
C HIS A 131 17.77 4.25 -6.42
N GLU A 132 17.98 2.93 -6.37
CA GLU A 132 17.01 1.94 -6.86
C GLU A 132 15.67 2.02 -6.12
N ILE A 133 15.71 2.18 -4.79
CA ILE A 133 14.52 2.40 -3.94
C ILE A 133 13.74 3.61 -4.43
N SER A 134 14.42 4.76 -4.52
CA SER A 134 13.82 6.01 -4.96
C SER A 134 13.21 5.90 -6.37
N GLN A 135 13.92 5.21 -7.28
CA GLN A 135 13.41 4.98 -8.63
C GLN A 135 12.18 4.06 -8.66
N ARG A 136 12.08 3.05 -7.80
CA ARG A 136 10.89 2.17 -7.76
C ARG A 136 9.61 2.94 -7.41
N ALA A 137 9.67 3.76 -6.35
CA ALA A 137 8.56 4.63 -5.96
C ALA A 137 8.09 5.53 -7.12
N GLN A 138 9.06 6.17 -7.80
CA GLN A 138 8.76 7.06 -8.92
C GLN A 138 8.20 6.31 -10.14
N ARG A 139 8.71 5.12 -10.44
CA ARG A 139 8.24 4.29 -11.56
C ARG A 139 6.80 3.87 -11.34
N SER A 140 6.45 3.38 -10.14
CA SER A 140 5.08 2.98 -9.76
C SER A 140 4.07 4.11 -9.99
N ALA A 141 4.33 5.30 -9.44
CA ALA A 141 3.46 6.46 -9.62
C ALA A 141 3.34 6.90 -11.09
N LYS A 142 4.46 6.87 -11.84
CA LYS A 142 4.49 7.22 -13.27
C LYS A 142 3.71 6.22 -14.13
N VAL A 143 3.81 4.93 -13.80
CA VAL A 143 3.06 3.86 -14.46
C VAL A 143 1.57 4.04 -14.24
N PHE A 144 1.14 4.26 -13.00
CA PHE A 144 -0.26 4.56 -12.69
C PHE A 144 -0.75 5.81 -13.43
N TYR A 145 0.01 6.91 -13.38
CA TYR A 145 -0.31 8.15 -14.10
C TYR A 145 -0.52 7.91 -15.60
N ARG A 146 0.37 7.14 -16.24
CA ARG A 146 0.23 6.80 -17.66
C ARG A 146 -1.01 5.96 -17.92
N SER A 147 -1.30 4.98 -17.05
CA SER A 147 -2.44 4.10 -17.19
C SER A 147 -3.76 4.88 -17.21
N ILE A 148 -3.97 5.77 -16.24
CA ILE A 148 -5.23 6.54 -16.13
C ILE A 148 -5.39 7.62 -17.22
N ASN A 149 -4.28 8.09 -17.81
CA ASN A 149 -4.30 9.09 -18.87
C ASN A 149 -4.29 8.47 -20.28
N THR A 150 -4.20 7.14 -20.37
CA THR A 150 -4.33 6.47 -21.65
C THR A 150 -5.79 6.56 -22.09
N PRO A 151 -6.10 7.02 -23.30
CA PRO A 151 -7.48 7.10 -23.77
C PRO A 151 -8.03 5.69 -24.02
N ALA A 152 -9.25 5.46 -23.57
CA ALA A 152 -9.97 4.22 -23.87
C ALA A 152 -10.25 4.09 -25.37
N PRO A 153 -10.13 2.90 -25.97
CA PRO A 153 -10.56 2.65 -27.35
C PRO A 153 -12.06 2.93 -27.57
N ASP A 154 -12.89 2.68 -26.54
CA ASP A 154 -14.31 3.03 -26.52
C ASP A 154 -14.57 4.03 -25.37
N PRO A 155 -15.02 5.27 -25.65
CA PRO A 155 -15.30 6.29 -24.63
C PRO A 155 -16.36 5.91 -23.58
N ARG A 156 -17.14 4.86 -23.84
CA ARG A 156 -18.09 4.30 -22.86
C ARG A 156 -17.38 3.47 -21.79
N ARG A 157 -16.17 2.96 -22.07
CA ARG A 157 -15.37 2.10 -21.17
C ARG A 157 -14.17 2.85 -20.60
N ARG A 158 -14.40 3.66 -19.57
CA ARG A 158 -13.44 4.66 -19.06
C ARG A 158 -12.45 4.12 -18.02
N TYR A 159 -12.68 2.93 -17.48
CA TYR A 159 -11.85 2.38 -16.41
C TYR A 159 -10.80 1.42 -16.99
N PRO A 160 -9.51 1.78 -17.03
CA PRO A 160 -8.47 0.88 -17.49
C PRO A 160 -8.33 -0.31 -16.52
N ILE A 161 -8.13 -1.49 -17.08
CA ILE A 161 -7.86 -2.72 -16.34
C ILE A 161 -6.46 -3.17 -16.71
N GLN A 162 -5.60 -3.27 -15.70
CA GLN A 162 -4.22 -3.69 -15.85
C GLN A 162 -4.09 -5.22 -15.72
N ARG A 163 -2.92 -5.72 -16.08
CA ARG A 163 -2.51 -7.08 -15.75
C ARG A 163 -1.60 -7.07 -14.53
N ASP A 164 -1.94 -7.79 -13.46
CA ASP A 164 -1.09 -8.01 -12.27
C ASP A 164 -0.46 -6.72 -11.70
N HIS A 165 -1.19 -5.60 -11.69
CA HIS A 165 -0.70 -4.28 -11.26
C HIS A 165 0.57 -3.79 -11.98
N SER A 166 0.87 -4.33 -13.17
CA SER A 166 2.07 -4.00 -13.96
C SER A 166 2.00 -2.63 -14.63
N GLY A 167 0.82 -2.01 -14.67
CA GLY A 167 0.57 -0.84 -15.50
C GLY A 167 0.22 -1.09 -16.95
N THR A 168 0.46 -2.31 -17.44
CA THR A 168 0.06 -2.69 -18.80
C THR A 168 -1.45 -2.86 -18.84
N ILE A 169 -2.12 -1.96 -19.56
CA ILE A 169 -3.57 -2.01 -19.77
C ILE A 169 -3.89 -3.16 -20.72
N VAL A 170 -4.73 -4.07 -20.26
CA VAL A 170 -5.18 -5.24 -21.03
C VAL A 170 -6.69 -5.23 -21.29
N GLY A 171 -7.43 -4.32 -20.66
CA GLY A 171 -8.86 -4.17 -20.86
C GLY A 171 -9.41 -2.87 -20.29
N TRP A 172 -10.72 -2.70 -20.45
CA TRP A 172 -11.47 -1.50 -20.10
C TRP A 172 -12.86 -1.88 -19.57
N ALA A 173 -13.34 -1.21 -18.52
CA ALA A 173 -14.71 -1.34 -18.01
C ALA A 173 -15.51 -0.04 -18.20
N ALA A 174 -16.83 -0.16 -18.38
CA ALA A 174 -17.75 0.99 -18.43
C ALA A 174 -18.07 1.55 -17.05
N GLY A 175 -18.12 0.69 -16.03
CA GLY A 175 -18.57 1.10 -14.71
C GLY A 175 -18.13 0.17 -13.61
N LEU A 176 -18.49 0.57 -12.39
CA LEU A 176 -18.30 -0.19 -11.17
C LEU A 176 -19.66 -0.43 -10.54
N ARG A 177 -19.91 -1.67 -10.09
CA ARG A 177 -21.11 -2.01 -9.33
C ARG A 177 -20.71 -2.52 -7.96
N HIS A 178 -21.15 -1.83 -6.92
CA HIS A 178 -20.94 -2.25 -5.54
C HIS A 178 -22.08 -3.15 -5.08
N SER A 179 -21.74 -4.25 -4.42
CA SER A 179 -22.66 -5.11 -3.66
C SER A 179 -22.20 -5.18 -2.19
N GLU A 180 -22.95 -5.84 -1.32
CA GLU A 180 -22.52 -6.02 0.08
C GLU A 180 -21.18 -6.75 0.21
N LYS A 181 -20.81 -7.57 -0.78
CA LYS A 181 -19.64 -8.44 -0.72
C LYS A 181 -18.60 -8.19 -1.80
N SER A 182 -18.93 -7.42 -2.85
CA SER A 182 -18.06 -7.25 -4.01
C SER A 182 -18.09 -5.83 -4.59
N LEU A 183 -17.04 -5.52 -5.34
CA LEU A 183 -16.97 -4.35 -6.21
C LEU A 183 -16.69 -4.84 -7.62
N ASP A 184 -17.75 -5.07 -8.39
CA ASP A 184 -17.68 -5.69 -9.72
C ASP A 184 -17.37 -4.65 -10.81
N LEU A 185 -16.67 -5.10 -11.86
CA LEU A 185 -16.47 -4.33 -13.09
C LEU A 185 -17.64 -4.60 -14.07
N VAL A 186 -18.17 -3.54 -14.67
CA VAL A 186 -19.35 -3.58 -15.57
C VAL A 186 -18.96 -3.32 -17.02
N ASP A 187 -19.50 -4.10 -17.95
CA ASP A 187 -19.29 -4.01 -19.42
C ASP A 187 -17.78 -3.97 -19.74
N VAL A 188 -17.15 -5.09 -19.41
CA VAL A 188 -15.70 -5.28 -19.55
C VAL A 188 -15.35 -5.73 -20.95
N PHE A 189 -14.44 -4.99 -21.59
CA PHE A 189 -13.79 -5.33 -22.84
C PHE A 189 -12.32 -5.62 -22.60
N VAL A 190 -11.84 -6.81 -22.95
CA VAL A 190 -10.42 -7.18 -22.88
C VAL A 190 -9.83 -6.99 -24.27
N SER A 191 -8.86 -6.09 -24.39
CA SER A 191 -8.22 -5.74 -25.65
C SER A 191 -6.99 -6.58 -25.97
N ASP A 192 -6.39 -7.21 -24.95
CA ASP A 192 -5.20 -8.05 -25.09
C ASP A 192 -5.58 -9.53 -25.26
N PRO A 193 -5.23 -10.18 -26.39
CA PRO A 193 -5.57 -11.58 -26.65
C PRO A 193 -4.93 -12.58 -25.67
N ILE A 194 -3.73 -12.28 -25.15
CA ILE A 194 -3.04 -13.13 -24.16
C ILE A 194 -3.77 -13.02 -22.83
N ALA A 195 -4.16 -11.81 -22.42
CA ALA A 195 -4.96 -11.63 -21.21
C ALA A 195 -6.32 -12.31 -21.32
N GLU A 196 -7.01 -12.22 -22.47
CA GLU A 196 -8.28 -12.92 -22.68
C GLU A 196 -8.11 -14.44 -22.59
N ALA A 197 -7.06 -15.00 -23.19
CA ALA A 197 -6.75 -16.42 -23.08
C ALA A 197 -6.42 -16.86 -21.63
N ASP A 198 -5.68 -16.03 -20.88
CA ASP A 198 -5.34 -16.30 -19.49
C ASP A 198 -6.55 -16.20 -18.56
N ILE A 199 -7.50 -15.29 -18.84
CA ILE A 199 -8.80 -15.23 -18.13
C ILE A 199 -9.63 -16.47 -18.46
N ALA A 200 -9.74 -16.84 -19.75
CA ALA A 200 -10.53 -17.98 -20.19
C ALA A 200 -10.00 -19.32 -19.65
N SER A 201 -8.68 -19.44 -19.47
CA SER A 201 -8.03 -20.62 -18.87
C SER A 201 -8.00 -20.60 -17.34
N GLY A 202 -8.49 -19.53 -16.69
CA GLY A 202 -8.51 -19.38 -15.24
C GLY A 202 -7.16 -19.02 -14.61
N LYS A 203 -6.14 -18.71 -15.41
CA LYS A 203 -4.84 -18.21 -14.93
C LYS A 203 -4.94 -16.79 -14.35
N LEU A 204 -5.85 -15.97 -14.89
CA LEU A 204 -6.27 -14.71 -14.28
C LEU A 204 -7.68 -14.90 -13.73
N ALA A 205 -7.78 -15.43 -12.52
CA ALA A 205 -9.04 -15.94 -11.95
C ALA A 205 -9.96 -14.84 -11.39
N GLY A 206 -9.50 -13.59 -11.26
CA GLY A 206 -10.37 -12.50 -10.84
C GLY A 206 -9.76 -11.12 -10.94
N VAL A 207 -10.38 -10.19 -10.20
CA VAL A 207 -10.05 -8.76 -10.26
C VAL A 207 -9.58 -8.27 -8.90
N SER A 208 -8.44 -7.60 -8.91
CA SER A 208 -7.94 -6.82 -7.79
C SER A 208 -8.29 -5.35 -7.93
N VAL A 209 -8.62 -4.72 -6.80
CA VAL A 209 -8.90 -3.28 -6.73
C VAL A 209 -7.92 -2.59 -5.80
N GLY A 210 -7.16 -1.65 -6.36
CA GLY A 210 -6.40 -0.65 -5.60
C GLY A 210 -7.28 0.54 -5.24
N ALA A 211 -7.24 0.96 -3.97
CA ALA A 211 -8.09 2.03 -3.46
C ALA A 211 -7.43 2.82 -2.32
N ILE A 212 -7.99 3.99 -2.02
CA ILE A 212 -7.65 4.79 -0.82
C ILE A 212 -8.73 4.61 0.23
N ALA A 213 -8.37 4.13 1.42
CA ALA A 213 -9.26 4.08 2.58
C ALA A 213 -9.35 5.47 3.23
N GLN A 214 -10.53 6.11 3.12
CA GLN A 214 -10.78 7.42 3.74
C GLN A 214 -11.34 7.29 5.15
N ARG A 215 -12.11 6.23 5.41
CA ARG A 215 -12.66 5.93 6.73
C ARG A 215 -12.54 4.45 7.00
N SER A 216 -11.97 4.12 8.16
CA SER A 216 -11.68 2.75 8.55
C SER A 216 -11.73 2.59 10.06
N THR A 217 -12.20 1.42 10.49
CA THR A 217 -12.43 1.09 11.89
C THR A 217 -11.68 -0.17 12.25
N CYS A 218 -10.99 -0.14 13.39
CA CYS A 218 -10.30 -1.30 13.94
C CYS A 218 -11.30 -2.22 14.65
N SER A 219 -11.32 -3.52 14.33
CA SER A 219 -12.19 -4.48 15.05
C SER A 219 -11.80 -4.72 16.51
N ILE A 220 -10.55 -4.47 16.88
CA ILE A 220 -10.03 -4.71 18.25
C ILE A 220 -10.48 -3.63 19.23
N CYS A 221 -10.39 -2.35 18.84
CA CYS A 221 -10.71 -1.22 19.72
C CYS A 221 -11.85 -0.33 19.23
N LEU A 222 -12.41 -0.61 18.06
CA LEU A 222 -13.51 0.15 17.44
C LEU A 222 -13.19 1.63 17.13
N SER A 223 -11.95 2.06 17.36
CA SER A 223 -11.47 3.40 16.99
C SER A 223 -11.06 3.48 15.51
N ASN A 224 -10.80 4.70 15.05
CA ASN A 224 -10.18 4.97 13.74
C ASN A 224 -8.91 4.12 13.57
N TYR A 225 -8.88 3.29 12.52
CA TYR A 225 -7.79 2.36 12.30
C TYR A 225 -6.46 3.07 12.06
N VAL A 226 -6.42 4.23 11.41
CA VAL A 226 -5.16 4.98 11.20
C VAL A 226 -4.58 5.48 12.53
N ALA A 227 -5.44 5.85 13.47
CA ALA A 227 -5.04 6.44 14.75
C ALA A 227 -4.62 5.41 15.81
N CYS A 228 -5.22 4.20 15.83
CA CYS A 228 -4.87 3.18 16.82
C CYS A 228 -3.58 2.42 16.48
N ASP A 229 -3.05 1.62 17.40
CA ASP A 229 -1.79 0.87 17.19
C ASP A 229 -1.97 -0.60 16.82
N HIS A 230 -3.21 -1.08 16.71
CA HIS A 230 -3.50 -2.43 16.25
C HIS A 230 -3.22 -2.60 14.75
N ILE A 231 -2.60 -3.70 14.36
CA ILE A 231 -2.18 -4.01 12.98
C ILE A 231 -3.05 -5.13 12.43
N ALA A 232 -3.65 -4.90 11.26
CA ALA A 232 -4.47 -5.90 10.59
C ALA A 232 -3.67 -7.20 10.32
N GLY A 233 -4.32 -8.32 10.63
CA GLY A 233 -3.76 -9.65 10.55
C GLY A 233 -3.05 -10.12 11.82
N ASP A 234 -2.71 -9.24 12.78
CA ASP A 234 -2.11 -9.64 14.07
C ASP A 234 -3.16 -10.06 15.10
N ASP A 235 -2.74 -10.89 16.05
CA ASP A 235 -3.60 -11.47 17.08
C ASP A 235 -3.45 -10.66 18.38
N TYR A 236 -4.60 -10.34 18.98
CA TYR A 236 -4.71 -9.59 20.24
C TYR A 236 -5.60 -10.38 21.21
N SER A 237 -5.69 -9.93 22.46
CA SER A 237 -6.41 -10.65 23.53
C SER A 237 -7.88 -10.96 23.21
N ASN A 238 -8.53 -10.13 22.40
CA ASN A 238 -9.93 -10.27 21.98
C ASN A 238 -10.09 -10.73 20.51
N GLY A 239 -9.03 -11.27 19.91
CA GLY A 239 -9.08 -11.90 18.59
C GLY A 239 -8.12 -11.28 17.58
N ARG A 240 -8.28 -11.68 16.32
CA ARG A 240 -7.46 -11.21 15.22
C ARG A 240 -7.92 -9.85 14.73
N CYS A 241 -6.99 -8.90 14.58
CA CYS A 241 -7.32 -7.56 14.08
C CYS A 241 -7.69 -7.61 12.61
N VAL A 242 -8.91 -7.21 12.32
CA VAL A 242 -9.44 -6.89 11.00
C VAL A 242 -9.69 -5.39 10.91
N VAL A 243 -9.35 -4.79 9.77
CA VAL A 243 -9.73 -3.42 9.43
C VAL A 243 -11.03 -3.43 8.63
N ARG A 244 -12.05 -2.75 9.13
CA ARG A 244 -13.29 -2.53 8.38
C ARG A 244 -13.16 -1.23 7.59
N ILE A 245 -13.18 -1.33 6.27
CA ILE A 245 -13.18 -0.16 5.38
C ILE A 245 -14.61 0.35 5.23
N GLU A 246 -14.89 1.56 5.70
CA GLU A 246 -16.23 2.15 5.70
C GLU A 246 -16.44 3.18 4.59
N ARG A 247 -15.34 3.67 4.01
CA ARG A 247 -15.33 4.54 2.84
C ARG A 247 -14.00 4.38 2.11
N ALA A 248 -14.06 4.06 0.83
CA ALA A 248 -12.90 3.95 -0.03
C ALA A 248 -13.11 4.67 -1.36
N LEU A 249 -12.01 5.12 -1.96
CA LEU A 249 -11.98 5.64 -3.32
C LEU A 249 -11.22 4.63 -4.21
N PRO A 250 -11.90 3.92 -5.12
CA PRO A 250 -11.22 3.00 -6.03
C PRO A 250 -10.36 3.81 -7.02
N ALA A 251 -9.18 3.29 -7.35
CA ALA A 251 -8.20 3.97 -8.18
C ALA A 251 -7.65 3.08 -9.30
N GLU A 252 -7.44 1.80 -9.01
CA GLU A 252 -6.76 0.87 -9.91
C GLU A 252 -7.51 -0.46 -9.97
N PHE A 253 -7.58 -1.06 -11.16
CA PHE A 253 -8.19 -2.36 -11.40
C PHE A 253 -7.20 -3.23 -12.14
N SER A 254 -7.03 -4.48 -11.69
CA SER A 254 -6.13 -5.43 -12.31
C SER A 254 -6.77 -6.80 -12.41
N PHE A 255 -6.59 -7.50 -13.53
CA PHE A 255 -6.77 -8.95 -13.54
C PHE A 255 -5.59 -9.58 -12.81
N VAL A 256 -5.89 -10.51 -11.91
CA VAL A 256 -4.90 -11.20 -11.06
C VAL A 256 -5.21 -12.69 -10.98
N GLN A 257 -4.17 -13.48 -10.69
CA GLN A 257 -4.31 -14.91 -10.46
C GLN A 257 -5.08 -15.23 -9.17
N ASP A 258 -4.75 -14.59 -8.04
CA ASP A 258 -5.32 -14.89 -6.72
C ASP A 258 -6.04 -13.65 -6.11
N PRO A 259 -7.30 -13.40 -6.50
CA PRO A 259 -8.06 -12.30 -5.92
C PRO A 259 -8.35 -12.56 -4.43
N ILE A 260 -8.05 -11.59 -3.56
CA ILE A 260 -8.39 -11.67 -2.12
C ILE A 260 -9.91 -11.78 -1.91
N ASN A 261 -10.69 -11.21 -2.85
CA ASN A 261 -12.13 -11.38 -2.88
C ASN A 261 -12.55 -12.18 -4.12
N PRO A 262 -12.70 -13.52 -4.02
CA PRO A 262 -13.17 -14.33 -5.14
C PRO A 262 -14.60 -13.99 -5.57
N GLU A 263 -15.36 -13.23 -4.74
CA GLU A 263 -16.70 -12.79 -5.09
C GLU A 263 -16.72 -11.56 -6.03
N THR A 264 -15.58 -10.90 -6.26
CA THR A 264 -15.49 -9.82 -7.25
C THR A 264 -15.62 -10.40 -8.66
N LYS A 265 -16.67 -9.99 -9.39
CA LYS A 265 -16.98 -10.54 -10.72
C LYS A 265 -16.68 -9.55 -11.84
N ILE A 266 -16.44 -10.13 -13.01
CA ILE A 266 -16.48 -9.46 -14.30
C ILE A 266 -17.91 -9.60 -14.83
N LEU A 267 -18.60 -8.48 -15.05
CA LEU A 267 -19.94 -8.47 -15.63
C LEU A 267 -19.79 -8.04 -17.08
N ARG A 268 -19.94 -9.00 -17.99
CA ARG A 268 -19.94 -8.78 -19.44
C ARG A 268 -21.33 -8.40 -19.91
#